data_AF-A0A359KPF5-F1
#
_entry.id   AF-A0A359KPF5-F1
#
_cell.length_a   1.000
_cell.length_b   1.000
_cell.length_c   1.000
_cell.angle_alpha   90.00
_cell.angle_beta   90.00
_cell.angle_gamma   90.00
#
_symmetry.space_group_name_H-M   'P 1'
#
loop_
_entity.id
_entity.type
_entity.pdbx_description
1 polymer ?
#
loop_
_entity_poly.entity_id
_entity_poly.type
_entity_poly.pdbx_seq_one_letter_code
_entity_poly.pdbx_strand_id
1 'polypeptide(L)'
;PTGHYLAYGFKSYWEKQGGLRIFGYPISEELSEVNVDTGQTYTVQYFERARFEYHPEYAGTRSEVLLGRLGAQRVARLGLDTAPAPRKEGVPDYDESLWAPPPPRSFDISVLMYHQVGDSASRYTIPLWRFEQQLDWLRDNGYHTVTISEVYDAVAGIRTLPSKPVAITFDDGYAAQWGAAQAMNARGMRGTFFILSGASPLADWQIRAMADAGHEIGSHSISHPDLTTLSDARLRSELVDSRARLQAVSGQPVDIFAYPYGAWNSRVASAVEAAGYRAAVHAWGGTWWSPDKWWIEPRIEIAGT
;
A
#
# COMPACT_ATOMS: atom_id res chain seq x y z
N PRO A 1 25.47 -3.90 -17.72
CA PRO A 1 24.99 -2.52 -18.04
C PRO A 1 25.25 -2.23 -19.52
N THR A 2 24.35 -1.53 -20.20
CA THR A 2 24.39 -1.23 -21.64
C THR A 2 25.53 -0.29 -22.05
N GLY A 3 26.25 0.30 -21.09
CA GLY A 3 27.34 1.26 -21.34
C GLY A 3 26.87 2.70 -21.46
N HIS A 4 25.56 2.95 -21.38
CA HIS A 4 24.95 4.28 -21.48
C HIS A 4 24.54 4.82 -20.11
N TYR A 5 24.55 6.14 -19.96
CA TYR A 5 24.16 6.80 -18.72
C TYR A 5 22.76 7.40 -18.79
N LEU A 6 22.20 7.71 -17.62
CA LEU A 6 20.89 8.32 -17.49
C LEU A 6 20.99 9.43 -16.44
N ALA A 7 20.56 10.64 -16.79
CA ALA A 7 20.73 11.82 -15.95
C ALA A 7 19.48 12.71 -15.92
N TYR A 8 19.48 13.68 -15.00
CA TYR A 8 18.53 14.78 -14.90
C TYR A 8 17.05 14.38 -15.04
N GLY A 9 16.31 15.04 -15.95
CA GLY A 9 14.87 14.86 -16.14
C GLY A 9 14.51 13.44 -16.57
N PHE A 10 15.28 12.83 -17.47
CA PHE A 10 15.04 11.46 -17.92
C PHE A 10 15.29 10.43 -16.81
N LYS A 11 16.28 10.65 -15.95
CA LYS A 11 16.49 9.81 -14.76
C LYS A 11 15.30 9.88 -13.80
N SER A 12 14.89 11.10 -13.44
CA SER A 12 13.74 11.34 -12.56
C SER A 12 12.47 10.69 -13.10
N TYR A 13 12.21 10.82 -14.40
CA TYR A 13 11.06 10.20 -15.06
C TYR A 13 11.15 8.67 -15.06
N TRP A 14 12.29 8.11 -15.45
CA TRP A 14 12.51 6.66 -15.46
C TRP A 14 12.30 6.04 -14.08
N GLU A 15 12.86 6.64 -13.02
CA GLU A 15 12.72 6.14 -11.64
C GLU A 15 11.27 6.18 -11.15
N LYS A 16 10.51 7.23 -11.48
CA LYS A 16 9.14 7.43 -11.00
C LYS A 16 8.07 6.68 -11.79
N GLN A 17 8.26 6.48 -13.09
CA GLN A 17 7.17 6.02 -13.99
C GLN A 17 7.26 4.54 -14.38
N GLY A 18 8.27 3.80 -13.92
CA GLY A 18 8.29 2.34 -14.12
C GLY A 18 9.67 1.67 -14.20
N GLY A 19 10.73 2.47 -14.30
CA GLY A 19 12.11 2.03 -14.24
C GLY A 19 12.44 0.90 -15.20
N LEU A 20 13.29 -0.02 -14.73
CA LEU A 20 13.80 -1.14 -15.50
C LEU A 20 12.68 -2.05 -16.03
N ARG A 21 11.61 -2.22 -15.26
CA ARG A 21 10.48 -3.11 -15.60
C ARG A 21 9.75 -2.63 -16.85
N ILE A 22 9.50 -1.33 -16.96
CA ILE A 22 8.73 -0.76 -18.06
C ILE A 22 9.63 -0.34 -19.22
N PHE A 23 10.70 0.40 -18.95
CA PHE A 23 11.48 1.06 -20.01
C PHE A 23 12.74 0.30 -20.41
N GLY A 24 13.28 -0.52 -19.50
CA GLY A 24 14.59 -1.17 -19.71
C GLY A 24 15.76 -0.23 -19.43
N TYR A 25 16.96 -0.65 -19.78
CA TYR A 25 18.18 0.18 -19.68
C TYR A 25 18.25 1.21 -20.82
N PRO A 26 18.93 2.36 -20.62
CA PRO A 26 19.24 3.27 -21.71
C PRO A 26 20.15 2.57 -22.74
N ILE A 27 19.91 2.80 -24.02
CA ILE A 27 20.71 2.26 -25.14
C ILE A 27 21.31 3.36 -26.02
N SER A 28 21.16 4.61 -25.61
CA SER A 28 21.79 5.78 -26.22
C SER A 28 22.10 6.81 -25.15
N GLU A 29 22.90 7.81 -25.51
CA GLU A 29 22.94 9.07 -24.78
C GLU A 29 21.75 9.97 -25.14
N GLU A 30 21.62 11.09 -24.44
CA GLU A 30 20.74 12.18 -24.85
C GLU A 30 21.23 12.77 -26.19
N LEU A 31 20.30 12.91 -27.14
CA LEU A 31 20.58 13.42 -28.48
C LEU A 31 19.45 14.33 -28.95
N SER A 32 19.71 15.20 -29.93
CA SER A 32 18.69 16.04 -30.54
C SER A 32 18.04 15.33 -31.73
N GLU A 33 16.72 15.26 -31.75
CA GLU A 33 15.96 14.69 -32.86
C GLU A 33 14.74 15.55 -33.21
N VAL A 34 14.44 15.68 -34.50
CA VAL A 34 13.22 16.35 -34.97
C VAL A 34 12.04 15.40 -34.80
N ASN A 35 11.05 15.80 -34.01
CA ASN A 35 9.79 15.10 -33.93
C ASN A 35 9.02 15.31 -35.24
N VAL A 36 8.73 14.22 -35.93
CA VAL A 36 8.08 14.23 -37.26
C VAL A 36 6.61 14.68 -37.22
N ASP A 37 5.95 14.60 -36.05
CA ASP A 37 4.57 15.03 -35.88
C ASP A 37 4.48 16.56 -35.69
N THR A 38 5.42 17.16 -34.97
CA THR A 38 5.40 18.60 -34.62
C THR A 38 6.36 19.46 -35.44
N GLY A 39 7.37 18.84 -36.08
CA GLY A 39 8.48 19.53 -36.74
C GLY A 39 9.47 20.18 -35.76
N GLN A 40 9.28 20.03 -34.46
CA GLN A 40 10.16 20.62 -33.44
C GLN A 40 11.32 19.68 -33.10
N THR A 41 12.45 20.26 -32.72
CA THR A 41 13.60 19.49 -32.23
C THR A 41 13.49 19.32 -30.72
N TYR A 42 13.56 18.08 -30.24
CA TYR A 42 13.59 17.76 -28.81
C TYR A 42 14.89 17.04 -28.45
N THR A 43 15.27 17.14 -27.17
CA THR A 43 16.23 16.22 -26.58
C THR A 43 15.54 14.88 -26.36
N VAL A 44 16.16 13.80 -26.79
CA VAL A 44 15.59 12.45 -26.75
C VAL A 44 16.62 11.45 -26.27
N GLN A 45 16.16 10.35 -25.68
CA GLN A 45 17.01 9.23 -25.30
C GLN A 45 16.28 7.92 -25.55
N TYR A 46 17.00 6.93 -26.07
CA TYR A 46 16.48 5.61 -26.36
C TYR A 46 16.78 4.65 -25.21
N PHE A 47 15.79 3.83 -24.92
CA PHE A 47 15.82 2.73 -23.96
C PHE A 47 15.45 1.45 -24.69
N GLU A 48 15.73 0.29 -24.07
CA GLU A 48 15.40 -1.01 -24.66
C GLU A 48 13.91 -1.14 -25.07
N ARG A 49 13.00 -0.41 -24.39
CA ARG A 49 11.55 -0.51 -24.61
C ARG A 49 10.83 0.82 -24.82
N ALA A 50 11.55 1.94 -24.89
CA ALA A 50 10.95 3.25 -25.02
C ALA A 50 11.90 4.28 -25.64
N ARG A 51 11.35 5.39 -26.13
CA ARG A 51 12.09 6.60 -26.48
C ARG A 51 11.47 7.76 -25.72
N PHE A 52 12.26 8.45 -24.93
CA PHE A 52 11.82 9.62 -24.18
C PHE A 52 12.06 10.88 -25.00
N GLU A 53 11.16 11.85 -24.87
CA GLU A 53 11.25 13.18 -25.45
C GLU A 53 11.12 14.20 -24.31
N TYR A 54 12.06 15.15 -24.22
CA TYR A 54 12.01 16.23 -23.25
C TYR A 54 11.30 17.44 -23.85
N HIS A 55 10.24 17.88 -23.17
CA HIS A 55 9.37 18.98 -23.58
C HIS A 55 9.54 20.17 -22.62
N PRO A 56 10.44 21.13 -22.91
CA PRO A 56 10.69 22.27 -22.04
C PRO A 56 9.46 23.16 -21.82
N GLU A 57 8.52 23.18 -22.77
CA GLU A 57 7.23 23.86 -22.66
C GLU A 57 6.34 23.33 -21.52
N TYR A 58 6.63 22.12 -21.03
CA TYR A 58 5.91 21.45 -19.94
C TYR A 58 6.75 21.33 -18.66
N ALA A 59 7.81 22.13 -18.53
CA ALA A 59 8.72 22.09 -17.40
C ALA A 59 7.96 22.14 -16.05
N GLY A 60 8.34 21.26 -15.13
CA GLY A 60 7.70 21.14 -13.81
C GLY A 60 6.33 20.45 -13.79
N THR A 61 5.82 19.98 -14.92
CA THR A 61 4.57 19.19 -15.00
C THR A 61 4.88 17.71 -15.22
N ARG A 62 3.85 16.85 -15.10
CA ARG A 62 3.96 15.42 -15.44
C ARG A 62 4.30 15.16 -16.92
N SER A 63 4.10 16.15 -17.78
CA SER A 63 4.31 16.05 -19.23
C SER A 63 5.67 16.60 -19.68
N GLU A 64 6.54 16.98 -18.75
CA GLU A 64 7.91 17.43 -19.04
C GLU A 64 8.71 16.38 -19.83
N VAL A 65 8.42 15.10 -19.61
CA VAL A 65 8.96 13.99 -20.40
C VAL A 65 7.79 13.17 -20.97
N LEU A 66 7.78 13.00 -22.29
CA LEU A 66 6.78 12.20 -23.00
C LEU A 66 7.43 11.00 -23.69
N LEU A 67 6.62 9.98 -23.98
CA LEU A 67 7.06 8.84 -24.78
C LEU A 67 6.82 9.12 -26.26
N GLY A 68 7.84 8.88 -27.08
CA GLY A 68 7.73 9.03 -28.52
C GLY A 68 6.72 8.06 -29.13
N ARG A 69 5.94 8.54 -30.11
CA ARG A 69 4.93 7.75 -30.83
C ARG A 69 5.55 6.83 -31.90
N LEU A 70 6.56 6.05 -31.53
CA LEU A 70 7.37 5.23 -32.44
C LEU A 70 6.52 4.32 -33.36
N GLY A 71 5.43 3.78 -32.84
CA GLY A 71 4.45 3.01 -33.62
C GLY A 71 3.79 3.84 -34.72
N ALA A 72 3.22 4.99 -34.38
CA ALA A 72 2.60 5.90 -35.34
C ALA A 72 3.61 6.37 -36.41
N GLN A 73 4.83 6.72 -35.99
CA GLN A 73 5.90 7.13 -36.90
C GLN A 73 6.35 6.00 -37.83
N ARG A 74 6.35 4.74 -37.35
CA ARG A 74 6.64 3.57 -38.19
C ARG A 74 5.53 3.35 -39.22
N VAL A 75 4.27 3.43 -38.81
CA VAL A 75 3.10 3.20 -39.67
C VAL A 75 2.98 4.32 -40.74
N ALA A 76 3.23 5.58 -40.35
CA ALA A 76 3.31 6.70 -41.29
C ALA A 76 4.40 6.51 -42.35
N ARG A 77 5.60 6.04 -41.96
CA ARG A 77 6.68 5.71 -42.92
C ARG A 77 6.33 4.55 -43.86
N LEU A 78 5.43 3.66 -43.45
CA LEU A 78 4.94 2.56 -44.28
C LEU A 78 3.76 2.99 -45.18
N GLY A 79 3.32 4.26 -45.12
CA GLY A 79 2.18 4.75 -45.90
C GLY A 79 0.85 4.12 -45.49
N LEU A 80 0.76 3.58 -44.28
CA LEU A 80 -0.44 2.93 -43.76
C LEU A 80 -1.37 3.97 -43.14
N ASP A 81 -2.67 3.86 -43.44
CA ASP A 81 -3.69 4.72 -42.87
C ASP A 81 -3.82 4.50 -41.36
N THR A 82 -3.68 5.59 -40.60
CA THR A 82 -3.83 5.63 -39.14
C THR A 82 -5.01 6.48 -38.71
N ALA A 83 -5.88 6.85 -39.66
CA ALA A 83 -7.11 7.53 -39.36
C ALA A 83 -7.86 6.75 -38.26
N PRO A 84 -8.39 7.44 -37.24
CA PRO A 84 -9.20 6.80 -36.22
C PRO A 84 -10.30 5.99 -36.90
N ALA A 85 -10.47 4.74 -36.47
CA ALA A 85 -11.61 3.96 -36.90
C ALA A 85 -12.90 4.75 -36.55
N PRO A 86 -13.89 4.82 -37.45
CA PRO A 86 -15.13 5.51 -37.15
C PRO A 86 -15.76 4.89 -35.90
N ARG A 87 -16.17 5.75 -34.97
CA ARG A 87 -16.82 5.32 -33.73
C ARG A 87 -18.08 4.55 -34.08
N LYS A 88 -18.23 3.34 -33.53
CA LYS A 88 -19.46 2.56 -33.68
C LYS A 88 -20.61 3.26 -32.97
N GLU A 89 -21.77 3.27 -33.61
CA GLU A 89 -23.00 3.79 -33.02
C GLU A 89 -23.32 3.06 -31.71
N GLY A 90 -23.70 3.81 -30.68
CA GLY A 90 -23.96 3.27 -29.33
C GLY A 90 -22.73 3.07 -28.44
N VAL A 91 -21.50 3.28 -28.94
CA VAL A 91 -20.31 3.32 -28.06
C VAL A 91 -20.34 4.62 -27.25
N PRO A 92 -20.32 4.57 -25.90
CA PRO A 92 -20.30 5.78 -25.06
C PRO A 92 -19.11 6.69 -25.35
N ASP A 93 -19.24 7.97 -25.03
CA ASP A 93 -18.09 8.87 -25.07
C ASP A 93 -17.07 8.42 -24.01
N TYR A 94 -15.79 8.69 -24.27
CA TYR A 94 -14.80 8.55 -23.22
C TYR A 94 -15.20 9.46 -22.06
N ASP A 95 -15.54 8.86 -20.94
CA ASP A 95 -15.79 9.53 -19.69
C ASP A 95 -14.63 9.20 -18.74
N GLU A 96 -13.78 10.20 -18.51
CA GLU A 96 -12.63 10.07 -17.61
C GLU A 96 -13.07 9.66 -16.19
N SER A 97 -14.32 9.96 -15.79
CA SER A 97 -14.86 9.56 -14.48
C SER A 97 -15.11 8.06 -14.33
N LEU A 98 -15.21 7.30 -15.44
CA LEU A 98 -15.31 5.84 -15.42
C LEU A 98 -13.97 5.17 -15.08
N TRP A 99 -12.86 5.89 -15.24
CA TRP A 99 -11.49 5.39 -15.05
C TRP A 99 -10.72 6.17 -13.96
N ALA A 100 -11.23 7.33 -13.56
CA ALA A 100 -10.77 8.01 -12.37
C ALA A 100 -11.14 7.14 -11.16
N PRO A 101 -10.17 6.76 -10.29
CA PRO A 101 -10.55 6.22 -8.99
C PRO A 101 -11.52 7.22 -8.36
N PRO A 102 -12.65 6.76 -7.79
CA PRO A 102 -13.61 7.67 -7.19
C PRO A 102 -12.86 8.58 -6.21
N PRO A 103 -13.23 9.87 -6.15
CA PRO A 103 -12.47 10.86 -5.40
C PRO A 103 -12.23 10.30 -4.00
N PRO A 104 -10.97 10.26 -3.55
CA PRO A 104 -10.63 9.62 -2.30
C PRO A 104 -11.52 10.17 -1.18
N ARG A 105 -12.23 9.27 -0.48
CA ARG A 105 -13.26 9.66 0.47
C ARG A 105 -12.70 9.63 1.88
N SER A 106 -12.89 10.70 2.63
CA SER A 106 -12.72 10.66 4.08
C SER A 106 -13.90 9.93 4.71
N PHE A 107 -13.62 9.03 5.64
CA PHE A 107 -14.65 8.32 6.39
C PHE A 107 -14.31 8.36 7.88
N ASP A 108 -15.34 8.49 8.71
CA ASP A 108 -15.23 8.20 10.14
C ASP A 108 -15.38 6.69 10.33
N ILE A 109 -14.28 6.06 10.76
CA ILE A 109 -14.28 4.65 11.13
C ILE A 109 -13.56 4.49 12.47
N SER A 110 -14.16 3.67 13.33
CA SER A 110 -13.49 3.23 14.55
C SER A 110 -12.52 2.11 14.21
N VAL A 111 -11.23 2.36 14.45
CA VAL A 111 -10.17 1.34 14.37
C VAL A 111 -9.74 1.01 15.78
N LEU A 112 -10.18 -0.12 16.29
CA LEU A 112 -9.94 -0.57 17.66
C LEU A 112 -8.57 -1.27 17.72
N MET A 113 -7.73 -0.86 18.66
CA MET A 113 -6.40 -1.44 18.88
C MET A 113 -6.36 -2.19 20.21
N TYR A 114 -6.24 -3.51 20.10
CA TYR A 114 -6.01 -4.43 21.20
C TYR A 114 -4.54 -4.85 21.21
N HIS A 115 -4.05 -5.28 22.38
CA HIS A 115 -2.73 -5.90 22.49
C HIS A 115 -2.90 -7.33 23.00
N GLN A 116 -3.18 -7.50 24.30
CA GLN A 116 -3.38 -8.82 24.89
C GLN A 116 -4.87 -9.09 25.12
N VAL A 117 -5.30 -10.31 24.76
CA VAL A 117 -6.59 -10.86 25.17
C VAL A 117 -6.32 -12.04 26.08
N GLY A 118 -6.43 -11.88 27.39
CA GLY A 118 -6.05 -12.89 28.38
C GLY A 118 -6.12 -12.36 29.81
N ASP A 119 -5.44 -13.03 30.73
CA ASP A 119 -5.60 -12.78 32.18
C ASP A 119 -4.40 -12.05 32.81
N SER A 120 -3.51 -11.48 31.99
CA SER A 120 -2.35 -10.75 32.50
C SER A 120 -2.78 -9.41 33.14
N ALA A 121 -2.19 -9.07 34.29
CA ALA A 121 -2.45 -7.82 34.99
C ALA A 121 -1.66 -6.67 34.33
N SER A 122 -2.18 -6.17 33.21
CA SER A 122 -1.59 -5.08 32.44
C SER A 122 -2.68 -4.20 31.83
N ARG A 123 -2.43 -2.88 31.74
CA ARG A 123 -3.35 -1.92 31.10
C ARG A 123 -3.65 -2.26 29.63
N TYR A 124 -2.82 -3.10 29.01
CA TYR A 124 -2.93 -3.54 27.62
C TYR A 124 -3.67 -4.87 27.45
N THR A 125 -4.23 -5.41 28.54
CA THR A 125 -4.84 -6.73 28.56
C THR A 125 -6.32 -6.65 28.85
N ILE A 126 -7.12 -7.28 27.99
CA ILE A 126 -8.54 -7.49 28.23
C ILE A 126 -8.82 -8.99 28.41
N PRO A 127 -9.59 -9.42 29.41
CA PRO A 127 -9.98 -10.82 29.53
C PRO A 127 -10.76 -11.30 28.30
N LEU A 128 -10.56 -12.57 27.90
CA LEU A 128 -11.22 -13.15 26.72
C LEU A 128 -12.74 -13.02 26.78
N TRP A 129 -13.36 -13.30 27.94
CA TRP A 129 -14.81 -13.18 28.11
C TRP A 129 -15.32 -11.76 27.85
N ARG A 130 -14.52 -10.73 28.14
CA ARG A 130 -14.90 -9.33 27.93
C ARG A 130 -14.70 -8.91 26.49
N PHE A 131 -13.66 -9.41 25.84
CA PHE A 131 -13.48 -9.26 24.41
C PHE A 131 -14.65 -9.91 23.64
N GLU A 132 -15.06 -11.11 24.03
CA GLU A 132 -16.25 -11.79 23.47
C GLU A 132 -17.53 -10.97 23.63
N GLN A 133 -17.77 -10.36 24.79
CA GLN A 133 -18.90 -9.45 25.00
C GLN A 133 -18.86 -8.23 24.08
N GLN A 134 -17.67 -7.68 23.81
CA GLN A 134 -17.52 -6.57 22.86
C GLN A 134 -17.84 -7.01 21.43
N LEU A 135 -17.41 -8.21 21.02
CA LEU A 135 -17.76 -8.77 19.71
C LEU A 135 -19.27 -9.00 19.58
N ASP A 136 -19.91 -9.57 20.61
CA ASP A 136 -21.36 -9.78 20.63
C ASP A 136 -22.11 -8.46 20.54
N TRP A 137 -21.68 -7.44 21.29
CA TRP A 137 -22.29 -6.11 21.22
C TRP A 137 -22.17 -5.48 19.83
N LEU A 138 -20.99 -5.57 19.19
CA LEU A 138 -20.79 -5.07 17.83
C LEU A 138 -21.74 -5.74 16.84
N ARG A 139 -21.83 -7.08 16.89
CA ARG A 139 -22.75 -7.86 16.04
C ARG A 139 -24.19 -7.41 16.26
N ASP A 140 -24.64 -7.38 17.50
CA ASP A 140 -26.03 -7.14 17.86
C ASP A 140 -26.47 -5.69 17.56
N ASN A 141 -25.52 -4.77 17.43
CA ASN A 141 -25.77 -3.37 17.01
C ASN A 141 -25.54 -3.13 15.51
N GLY A 142 -25.29 -4.18 14.73
CA GLY A 142 -25.18 -4.15 13.27
C GLY A 142 -23.86 -3.60 12.75
N TYR A 143 -22.79 -3.67 13.53
CA TYR A 143 -21.45 -3.35 13.04
C TYR A 143 -20.88 -4.47 12.18
N HIS A 144 -20.12 -4.10 11.15
CA HIS A 144 -19.48 -5.04 10.24
C HIS A 144 -17.96 -4.91 10.32
N THR A 145 -17.29 -6.01 10.65
CA THR A 145 -15.83 -6.01 10.77
C THR A 145 -15.15 -5.98 9.41
N VAL A 146 -14.16 -5.08 9.26
CA VAL A 146 -13.32 -4.93 8.07
C VAL A 146 -11.84 -5.00 8.45
N THR A 147 -10.98 -5.34 7.49
CA THR A 147 -9.52 -5.31 7.68
C THR A 147 -8.95 -3.94 7.34
N ILE A 148 -7.71 -3.66 7.74
CA ILE A 148 -7.07 -2.37 7.46
C ILE A 148 -6.83 -2.18 5.96
N SER A 149 -6.43 -3.20 5.21
CA SER A 149 -6.37 -3.06 3.74
C SER A 149 -7.71 -2.68 3.13
N GLU A 150 -8.84 -3.14 3.68
CA GLU A 150 -10.14 -2.76 3.15
C GLU A 150 -10.52 -1.32 3.47
N VAL A 151 -10.13 -0.82 4.65
CA VAL A 151 -10.26 0.59 4.99
C VAL A 151 -9.41 1.43 4.05
N TYR A 152 -8.16 1.03 3.83
CA TYR A 152 -7.25 1.70 2.90
C TYR A 152 -7.80 1.70 1.46
N ASP A 153 -8.23 0.54 0.96
CA ASP A 153 -8.84 0.41 -0.37
C ASP A 153 -10.07 1.33 -0.51
N ALA A 154 -10.85 1.52 0.56
CA ALA A 154 -12.00 2.41 0.51
C ALA A 154 -11.61 3.88 0.47
N VAL A 155 -10.60 4.29 1.25
CA VAL A 155 -10.03 5.65 1.19
C VAL A 155 -9.45 5.92 -0.20
N ALA A 156 -8.76 4.94 -0.80
CA ALA A 156 -8.20 5.01 -2.14
C ALA A 156 -9.25 4.93 -3.27
N GLY A 157 -10.53 4.74 -2.93
CA GLY A 157 -11.60 4.61 -3.92
C GLY A 157 -11.66 3.27 -4.66
N ILE A 158 -10.87 2.28 -4.23
CA ILE A 158 -10.82 0.95 -4.84
C ILE A 158 -12.06 0.12 -4.48
N ARG A 159 -12.64 0.35 -3.30
CA ARG A 159 -13.83 -0.39 -2.83
C ARG A 159 -14.77 0.46 -1.99
N THR A 160 -15.95 -0.08 -1.70
CA THR A 160 -16.87 0.46 -0.71
C THR A 160 -16.84 -0.37 0.58
N LEU A 161 -16.94 0.28 1.73
CA LEU A 161 -17.12 -0.38 3.02
C LEU A 161 -18.60 -0.77 3.24
N PRO A 162 -18.88 -1.81 4.03
CA PRO A 162 -20.23 -2.11 4.49
C PRO A 162 -20.79 -0.96 5.36
N SER A 163 -22.10 -0.99 5.63
CA SER A 163 -22.69 -0.11 6.64
C SER A 163 -22.03 -0.34 8.01
N LYS A 164 -21.94 0.70 8.85
CA LYS A 164 -21.36 0.64 10.20
C LYS A 164 -20.03 -0.16 10.26
N PRO A 165 -19.02 0.19 9.45
CA PRO A 165 -17.76 -0.55 9.46
C PRO A 165 -17.02 -0.32 10.77
N VAL A 166 -16.33 -1.35 11.24
CA VAL A 166 -15.39 -1.26 12.38
C VAL A 166 -14.16 -2.12 12.05
N ALA A 167 -12.96 -1.60 12.28
CA ALA A 167 -11.75 -2.38 12.16
C ALA A 167 -11.27 -2.80 13.55
N ILE A 168 -10.95 -4.08 13.72
CA ILE A 168 -10.40 -4.63 14.96
C ILE A 168 -8.96 -5.05 14.66
N THR A 169 -8.02 -4.46 15.40
CA THR A 169 -6.58 -4.69 15.22
C THR A 169 -5.92 -5.21 16.48
N PHE A 170 -4.90 -6.03 16.31
CA PHE A 170 -4.08 -6.57 17.40
C PHE A 170 -2.60 -6.33 17.13
N ASP A 171 -1.88 -5.79 18.10
CA ASP A 171 -0.43 -5.59 18.02
C ASP A 171 0.35 -6.71 18.74
N ASP A 172 1.64 -6.83 18.45
CA ASP A 172 2.64 -7.73 19.05
C ASP A 172 2.56 -9.22 18.70
N GLY A 173 1.39 -9.76 18.35
CA GLY A 173 1.23 -11.19 18.07
C GLY A 173 1.37 -12.07 19.31
N TYR A 174 0.77 -11.71 20.45
CA TYR A 174 0.80 -12.55 21.66
C TYR A 174 0.11 -13.91 21.46
N ALA A 175 0.54 -14.93 22.18
CA ALA A 175 0.01 -16.30 22.05
C ALA A 175 -1.52 -16.37 22.25
N ALA A 176 -2.04 -15.55 23.16
CA ALA A 176 -3.46 -15.52 23.48
C ALA A 176 -4.34 -14.91 22.36
N GLN A 177 -3.72 -14.21 21.39
CA GLN A 177 -4.43 -13.71 20.21
C GLN A 177 -4.96 -14.83 19.31
N TRP A 178 -4.41 -16.05 19.40
CA TRP A 178 -5.02 -17.22 18.77
C TRP A 178 -6.46 -17.45 19.27
N GLY A 179 -6.69 -17.33 20.59
CA GLY A 179 -8.03 -17.44 21.17
C GLY A 179 -8.94 -16.28 20.74
N ALA A 180 -8.39 -15.06 20.63
CA ALA A 180 -9.13 -13.91 20.10
C ALA A 180 -9.58 -14.13 18.64
N ALA A 181 -8.69 -14.63 17.77
CA ALA A 181 -9.03 -14.98 16.40
C ALA A 181 -10.12 -16.06 16.34
N GLN A 182 -10.03 -17.11 17.17
CA GLN A 182 -11.08 -18.12 17.26
C GLN A 182 -12.43 -17.55 17.71
N ALA A 183 -12.45 -16.64 18.68
CA ALA A 183 -13.66 -15.96 19.15
C ALA A 183 -14.29 -15.08 18.07
N MET A 184 -13.48 -14.44 17.22
CA MET A 184 -13.95 -13.69 16.06
C MET A 184 -14.51 -14.61 14.97
N ASN A 185 -13.80 -15.70 14.64
CA ASN A 185 -14.25 -16.70 13.66
C ASN A 185 -15.62 -17.28 14.01
N ALA A 186 -15.86 -17.60 15.30
CA ALA A 186 -17.13 -18.09 15.78
C ALA A 186 -18.32 -17.14 15.52
N ARG A 187 -18.04 -15.86 15.23
CA ARG A 187 -19.02 -14.81 14.96
C ARG A 187 -19.03 -14.34 13.51
N GLY A 188 -18.28 -15.01 12.62
CA GLY A 188 -18.10 -14.58 11.24
C GLY A 188 -17.39 -13.23 11.11
N MET A 189 -16.58 -12.87 12.11
CA MET A 189 -15.85 -11.61 12.17
C MET A 189 -14.38 -11.81 11.81
N ARG A 190 -13.79 -10.77 11.25
CA ARG A 190 -12.37 -10.72 10.86
C ARG A 190 -11.70 -9.46 11.40
N GLY A 191 -10.38 -9.49 11.44
CA GLY A 191 -9.56 -8.44 12.03
C GLY A 191 -8.15 -8.48 11.46
N THR A 192 -7.33 -7.53 11.86
CA THR A 192 -5.94 -7.38 11.41
C THR A 192 -4.98 -7.66 12.57
N PHE A 193 -4.05 -8.58 12.38
CA PHE A 193 -3.05 -8.96 13.39
C PHE A 193 -1.67 -8.50 12.94
N PHE A 194 -1.13 -7.48 13.60
CA PHE A 194 0.21 -6.97 13.42
C PHE A 194 1.20 -7.79 14.24
N ILE A 195 1.93 -8.68 13.56
CA ILE A 195 2.75 -9.70 14.22
C ILE A 195 4.22 -9.31 14.21
N LEU A 196 4.89 -9.50 15.35
CA LEU A 196 6.35 -9.46 15.43
C LEU A 196 6.94 -10.71 14.80
N SER A 197 7.46 -10.57 13.58
CA SER A 197 7.95 -11.70 12.79
C SER A 197 9.09 -12.48 13.46
N GLY A 198 9.87 -11.86 14.35
CA GLY A 198 11.01 -12.49 15.05
C GLY A 198 10.80 -12.77 16.54
N ALA A 199 9.73 -12.24 17.15
CA ALA A 199 9.52 -12.30 18.59
C ALA A 199 8.13 -12.79 19.02
N SER A 200 7.19 -12.95 18.08
CA SER A 200 5.87 -13.48 18.40
C SER A 200 5.95 -14.95 18.84
N PRO A 201 5.25 -15.33 19.92
CA PRO A 201 5.12 -16.73 20.34
C PRO A 201 4.08 -17.53 19.55
N LEU A 202 3.37 -16.92 18.58
CA LEU A 202 2.44 -17.65 17.72
C LEU A 202 3.22 -18.60 16.81
N ALA A 203 2.79 -19.85 16.73
CA ALA A 203 3.35 -20.80 15.80
C ALA A 203 2.98 -20.45 14.35
N ASP A 204 3.86 -20.75 13.40
CA ASP A 204 3.65 -20.47 11.98
C ASP A 204 2.31 -21.02 11.45
N TRP A 205 1.91 -22.22 11.90
CA TRP A 205 0.63 -22.81 11.51
C TRP A 205 -0.58 -22.04 12.08
N GLN A 206 -0.45 -21.39 13.24
CA GLN A 206 -1.52 -20.54 13.79
C GLN A 206 -1.68 -19.28 12.95
N ILE A 207 -0.56 -18.66 12.56
CA ILE A 207 -0.56 -17.49 11.67
C ILE A 207 -1.19 -17.85 10.33
N ARG A 208 -0.81 -18.99 9.75
CA ARG A 208 -1.43 -19.50 8.51
C ARG A 208 -2.92 -19.76 8.68
N ALA A 209 -3.33 -20.40 9.77
CA ALA A 209 -4.74 -20.70 10.03
C ALA A 209 -5.59 -19.44 10.25
N MET A 210 -5.06 -18.40 10.90
CA MET A 210 -5.73 -17.10 11.01
C MET A 210 -5.92 -16.47 9.64
N ALA A 211 -4.87 -16.48 8.80
CA ALA A 211 -4.93 -15.98 7.43
C ALA A 211 -5.97 -16.75 6.59
N ASP A 212 -5.96 -18.08 6.65
CA ASP A 212 -6.93 -18.94 5.94
C ASP A 212 -8.38 -18.74 6.39
N ALA A 213 -8.59 -18.30 7.65
CA ALA A 213 -9.90 -17.93 8.17
C ALA A 213 -10.36 -16.52 7.74
N GLY A 214 -9.54 -15.78 6.99
CA GLY A 214 -9.88 -14.47 6.45
C GLY A 214 -9.46 -13.28 7.33
N HIS A 215 -8.69 -13.51 8.39
CA HIS A 215 -8.00 -12.44 9.10
C HIS A 215 -6.86 -11.89 8.25
N GLU A 216 -6.60 -10.59 8.36
CA GLU A 216 -5.45 -9.96 7.73
C GLU A 216 -4.21 -10.09 8.62
N ILE A 217 -3.08 -10.49 8.02
CA ILE A 217 -1.78 -10.50 8.69
C ILE A 217 -1.01 -9.24 8.28
N GLY A 218 -0.75 -8.37 9.26
CA GLY A 218 0.10 -7.20 9.15
C GLY A 218 1.46 -7.42 9.80
N SER A 219 2.42 -6.54 9.50
CA SER A 219 3.75 -6.58 10.10
C SER A 219 3.88 -5.58 11.25
N HIS A 220 4.57 -5.98 12.32
CA HIS A 220 4.91 -5.11 13.44
C HIS A 220 6.42 -4.98 13.68
N SER A 221 7.23 -5.15 12.63
CA SER A 221 8.70 -5.32 12.64
C SER A 221 9.16 -6.73 13.03
N ILE A 222 10.48 -6.93 13.19
CA ILE A 222 11.05 -8.20 13.64
C ILE A 222 11.03 -8.25 15.16
N SER A 223 11.54 -7.21 15.83
CA SER A 223 11.85 -7.24 17.26
C SER A 223 11.30 -6.07 18.07
N HIS A 224 10.33 -5.33 17.54
CA HIS A 224 9.69 -4.19 18.20
C HIS A 224 10.64 -3.04 18.64
N PRO A 225 11.62 -2.61 17.83
CA PRO A 225 12.46 -1.45 18.17
C PRO A 225 11.73 -0.13 17.91
N ASP A 226 12.17 0.95 18.56
CA ASP A 226 11.85 2.31 18.09
C ASP A 226 12.60 2.56 16.77
N LEU A 227 11.85 2.45 15.67
CA LEU A 227 12.37 2.56 14.31
C LEU A 227 13.05 3.91 14.02
N THR A 228 12.67 4.97 14.74
CA THR A 228 13.19 6.32 14.51
C THR A 228 14.67 6.43 14.90
N THR A 229 15.12 5.57 15.82
CA THR A 229 16.48 5.56 16.38
C THR A 229 17.47 4.68 15.60
N LEU A 230 16.98 3.87 14.65
CA LEU A 230 17.79 2.87 13.97
C LEU A 230 18.62 3.46 12.81
N SER A 231 19.76 2.82 12.51
CA SER A 231 20.46 3.04 11.25
C SER A 231 19.62 2.59 10.05
N ASP A 232 19.87 3.14 8.86
CA ASP A 232 19.10 2.81 7.65
C ASP A 232 19.17 1.32 7.28
N ALA A 233 20.33 0.69 7.48
CA ALA A 233 20.50 -0.73 7.24
C ALA A 233 19.63 -1.58 8.19
N ARG A 234 19.60 -1.24 9.48
CA ARG A 234 18.78 -1.97 10.46
C ARG A 234 17.29 -1.69 10.25
N LEU A 235 16.91 -0.44 10.00
CA LEU A 235 15.54 -0.06 9.66
C LEU A 235 15.03 -0.84 8.44
N ARG A 236 15.82 -0.92 7.36
CA ARG A 236 15.46 -1.68 6.17
C ARG A 236 15.25 -3.17 6.50
N SER A 237 16.14 -3.78 7.27
CA SER A 237 16.01 -5.19 7.68
C SER A 237 14.73 -5.41 8.51
N GLU A 238 14.47 -4.57 9.52
CA GLU A 238 13.26 -4.64 10.34
C GLU A 238 11.96 -4.57 9.52
N LEU A 239 11.99 -3.90 8.36
CA LEU A 239 10.82 -3.70 7.51
C LEU A 239 10.69 -4.75 6.40
N VAL A 240 11.77 -5.01 5.66
CA VAL A 240 11.76 -5.91 4.49
C VAL A 240 11.74 -7.37 4.92
N ASP A 241 12.57 -7.75 5.89
CA ASP A 241 12.70 -9.15 6.28
C ASP A 241 11.48 -9.60 7.10
N SER A 242 10.90 -8.70 7.91
CA SER A 242 9.64 -8.97 8.61
C SER A 242 8.49 -9.23 7.65
N ARG A 243 8.36 -8.41 6.61
CA ARG A 243 7.37 -8.58 5.54
C ARG A 243 7.54 -9.93 4.87
N ALA A 244 8.74 -10.23 4.39
CA ALA A 244 9.03 -11.45 3.65
C ALA A 244 8.76 -12.71 4.49
N ARG A 245 9.15 -12.71 5.78
CA ARG A 245 8.88 -13.83 6.68
C ARG A 245 7.39 -14.04 6.90
N LEU A 246 6.65 -12.97 7.20
CA LEU A 246 5.21 -13.10 7.43
C LEU A 246 4.46 -13.51 6.16
N GLN A 247 4.87 -13.04 4.98
CA GLN A 247 4.31 -13.51 3.71
C GLN A 247 4.56 -15.01 3.49
N ALA A 248 5.75 -15.51 3.81
CA ALA A 248 6.07 -16.92 3.69
C ALA A 248 5.23 -17.80 4.63
N VAL A 249 5.00 -17.33 5.86
CA VAL A 249 4.23 -18.05 6.88
C VAL A 249 2.73 -17.97 6.63
N SER A 250 2.20 -16.77 6.42
CA SER A 250 0.77 -16.54 6.20
C SER A 250 0.32 -17.01 4.82
N GLY A 251 1.24 -17.08 3.85
CA GLY A 251 0.99 -17.28 2.42
C GLY A 251 -0.06 -16.32 1.84
N GLN A 252 -0.11 -15.10 2.39
CA GLN A 252 -0.87 -13.96 1.89
C GLN A 252 0.10 -12.77 1.70
N PRO A 253 -0.25 -11.76 0.88
CA PRO A 253 0.43 -10.48 0.92
C PRO A 253 0.40 -9.86 2.32
N VAL A 254 1.48 -9.22 2.73
CA VAL A 254 1.58 -8.49 4.00
C VAL A 254 1.83 -7.04 3.64
N ASP A 255 0.75 -6.29 3.47
CA ASP A 255 0.80 -4.96 2.86
C ASP A 255 0.60 -3.82 3.86
N ILE A 256 0.20 -4.12 5.09
CA ILE A 256 -0.04 -3.11 6.13
C ILE A 256 0.98 -3.28 7.26
N PHE A 257 1.46 -2.15 7.75
CA PHE A 257 2.41 -2.06 8.85
C PHE A 257 1.79 -1.37 10.07
N ALA A 258 2.23 -1.73 11.27
CA ALA A 258 1.97 -0.94 12.48
C ALA A 258 3.31 -0.50 13.07
N TYR A 259 3.46 0.79 13.38
CA TYR A 259 4.70 1.31 13.98
C TYR A 259 4.81 0.86 15.44
N PRO A 260 5.92 0.19 15.84
CA PRO A 260 6.21 -0.05 17.25
C PRO A 260 6.13 1.23 18.07
N TYR A 261 5.47 1.18 19.23
CA TYR A 261 5.19 2.33 20.11
C TYR A 261 4.40 3.48 19.45
N GLY A 262 3.86 3.30 18.24
CA GLY A 262 3.34 4.38 17.41
C GLY A 262 4.42 5.39 16.96
N ALA A 263 5.70 5.07 17.09
CA ALA A 263 6.80 5.98 16.81
C ALA A 263 7.12 6.02 15.31
N TRP A 264 7.02 7.20 14.70
CA TRP A 264 7.32 7.40 13.28
C TRP A 264 7.93 8.80 13.05
N ASN A 265 8.64 8.94 11.93
CA ASN A 265 9.03 10.22 11.33
C ASN A 265 9.07 10.05 9.80
N SER A 266 9.33 11.13 9.05
CA SER A 266 9.35 11.08 7.57
C SER A 266 10.31 10.04 7.02
N ARG A 267 11.49 9.86 7.63
CA ARG A 267 12.47 8.83 7.24
C ARG A 267 11.90 7.43 7.38
N VAL A 268 11.25 7.14 8.52
CA VAL A 268 10.64 5.83 8.77
C VAL A 268 9.46 5.57 7.82
N ALA A 269 8.60 6.57 7.61
CA ALA A 269 7.46 6.45 6.68
C ALA A 269 7.94 6.14 5.24
N SER A 270 8.95 6.87 4.73
CA SER A 270 9.54 6.58 3.42
C SER A 270 10.20 5.20 3.34
N ALA A 271 10.80 4.72 4.45
CA ALA A 271 11.37 3.38 4.50
C ALA A 271 10.31 2.28 4.49
N VAL A 272 9.16 2.50 5.15
CA VAL A 272 8.00 1.59 5.12
C VAL A 272 7.43 1.49 3.71
N GLU A 273 7.22 2.62 3.04
CA GLU A 273 6.80 2.65 1.63
C GLU A 273 7.80 1.92 0.73
N ALA A 274 9.10 2.21 0.88
CA ALA A 274 10.16 1.58 0.08
C ALA A 274 10.31 0.07 0.36
N ALA A 275 9.88 -0.42 1.53
CA ALA A 275 9.84 -1.85 1.86
C ALA A 275 8.65 -2.58 1.20
N GLY A 276 7.74 -1.85 0.55
CA GLY A 276 6.62 -2.40 -0.21
C GLY A 276 5.33 -2.54 0.59
N TYR A 277 5.22 -1.88 1.75
CA TYR A 277 3.93 -1.72 2.43
C TYR A 277 3.09 -0.65 1.71
N ARG A 278 1.76 -0.82 1.74
CA ARG A 278 0.77 0.06 1.12
C ARG A 278 0.24 1.13 2.07
N ALA A 279 0.22 0.83 3.38
CA ALA A 279 -0.21 1.77 4.42
C ALA A 279 0.37 1.40 5.79
N ALA A 280 0.31 2.34 6.74
CA ALA A 280 0.82 2.09 8.09
C ALA A 280 0.10 2.83 9.23
N VAL A 281 -0.37 2.08 10.22
CA VAL A 281 -1.10 2.61 11.38
C VAL A 281 -0.19 2.95 12.56
N HIS A 282 -0.59 3.95 13.36
CA HIS A 282 0.07 4.29 14.63
C HIS A 282 -0.90 4.21 15.83
N ALA A 283 -0.35 4.24 17.04
CA ALA A 283 -1.12 4.10 18.29
C ALA A 283 -1.84 5.38 18.74
N TRP A 284 -1.52 6.54 18.17
CA TRP A 284 -2.10 7.82 18.60
C TRP A 284 -3.53 7.98 18.07
N GLY A 285 -4.45 8.36 18.97
CA GLY A 285 -5.91 8.34 18.77
C GLY A 285 -6.45 9.15 17.58
N GLY A 286 -7.69 8.82 17.20
CA GLY A 286 -8.46 9.47 16.13
C GLY A 286 -9.33 8.48 15.36
N THR A 287 -10.37 8.99 14.70
CA THR A 287 -11.29 8.20 13.85
C THR A 287 -11.24 8.59 12.37
N TRP A 288 -10.52 9.69 12.07
CA TRP A 288 -10.54 10.29 10.75
C TRP A 288 -9.45 9.70 9.86
N TRP A 289 -9.90 9.03 8.79
CA TRP A 289 -9.05 8.43 7.77
C TRP A 289 -9.14 9.24 6.48
N SER A 290 -7.99 9.54 5.87
CA SER A 290 -7.93 10.33 4.65
C SER A 290 -6.74 9.93 3.76
N PRO A 291 -6.76 10.36 2.49
CA PRO A 291 -5.73 10.03 1.52
C PRO A 291 -4.39 10.69 1.83
N ASP A 292 -4.43 11.83 2.50
CA ASP A 292 -3.24 12.60 2.88
C ASP A 292 -2.48 11.97 4.06
N LYS A 293 -2.97 10.84 4.58
CA LYS A 293 -2.51 10.22 5.84
C LYS A 293 -2.11 8.75 5.72
N TRP A 294 -1.82 8.23 4.52
CA TRP A 294 -1.51 6.82 4.22
C TRP A 294 -0.38 6.14 5.04
N TRP A 295 0.29 6.89 5.90
CA TRP A 295 1.42 6.43 6.71
C TRP A 295 1.28 6.75 8.20
N ILE A 296 0.15 7.32 8.62
CA ILE A 296 -0.05 7.89 9.95
C ILE A 296 -1.50 7.71 10.43
N GLU A 297 -2.11 6.57 10.09
CA GLU A 297 -3.52 6.39 10.38
C GLU A 297 -3.76 6.10 11.87
N PRO A 298 -4.72 6.81 12.49
CA PRO A 298 -4.95 6.73 13.92
C PRO A 298 -5.75 5.49 14.31
N ARG A 299 -5.52 5.03 15.54
CA ARG A 299 -6.26 3.92 16.16
C ARG A 299 -6.68 4.28 17.58
N ILE A 300 -7.78 3.69 18.03
CA ILE A 300 -8.32 3.84 19.38
C ILE A 300 -7.79 2.68 20.24
N GLU A 301 -6.89 2.97 21.18
CA GLU A 301 -6.41 1.99 22.16
C GLU A 301 -7.56 1.50 23.06
N ILE A 302 -7.74 0.19 23.15
CA ILE A 302 -8.63 -0.43 24.11
C ILE A 302 -7.83 -0.85 25.33
N ALA A 303 -8.01 -0.11 26.43
CA ALA A 303 -7.37 -0.40 27.69
C ALA A 303 -8.12 -1.49 28.49
N GLY A 304 -7.36 -2.35 29.16
CA GLY A 304 -7.84 -3.19 30.24
C GLY A 304 -8.29 -2.35 31.43
N THR A 305 -9.42 -2.71 32.03
CA THR A 305 -9.88 -2.16 33.32
C THR A 305 -9.57 -3.14 34.43
#